data_AF-A0A3M1N8L1-F1
#
_entry.id   AF-A0A3M1N8L1-F1
#
_cell.length_a   1.000
_cell.length_b   1.000
_cell.length_c   1.000
_cell.angle_alpha   90.00
_cell.angle_beta   90.00
_cell.angle_gamma   90.00
#
_symmetry.space_group_name_H-M   'P 1'
#
loop_
_entity.id
_entity.type
_entity.pdbx_description
1 polymer ?
#
loop_
_entity_poly.entity_id
_entity_poly.type
_entity_poly.pdbx_seq_one_letter_code
_entity_poly.pdbx_strand_id
1 'polypeptide(L)'
;MLGRAVHLGGDALDSIALGLALKAALCIFAWVGRILAIDYGLKRTGLAWTDVGQRVALPLAGVPTQEVWAQLEALVPEVSLVLVGYPRSLKGEPTEMTAAVEAFLREFTRRYPHLPVKRVEERFSSQGAAVLLRQEPLRLRRQKAYHDRTAAWLLLHTYLLGREKL
;
A
#
# COMPACT_ATOMS: atom_id res chain seq x y z
N MET A 1 18.53 64.90 2.02
CA MET A 1 19.49 64.12 1.23
C MET A 1 20.15 63.10 2.16
N LEU A 2 20.31 61.86 1.67
CA LEU A 2 21.07 60.72 2.23
C LEU A 2 20.47 60.07 3.50
N GLY A 3 20.27 58.75 3.59
CA GLY A 3 20.57 57.68 2.66
C GLY A 3 20.17 56.30 3.21
N ARG A 4 20.04 55.37 2.25
CA ARG A 4 20.22 53.90 2.32
C ARG A 4 19.35 53.06 3.27
N ALA A 5 18.39 52.40 2.63
CA ALA A 5 17.87 51.10 3.06
C ALA A 5 19.01 50.07 3.17
N VAL A 6 19.01 49.34 4.28
CA VAL A 6 19.94 48.26 4.59
C VAL A 6 19.51 46.99 3.85
N HIS A 7 20.51 46.35 3.28
CA HIS A 7 20.56 45.13 2.49
C HIS A 7 19.71 43.97 3.06
N LEU A 8 18.76 43.45 2.27
CA LEU A 8 18.14 42.15 2.50
C LEU A 8 19.11 41.08 2.01
N GLY A 9 19.72 40.34 2.93
CA GLY A 9 20.48 39.12 2.61
C GLY A 9 19.57 37.91 2.74
N GLY A 10 19.02 37.42 1.63
CA GLY A 10 18.06 36.33 1.64
C GLY A 10 18.02 35.51 0.34
N ASP A 11 19.14 35.27 -0.33
CA ASP A 11 19.09 34.81 -1.73
C ASP A 11 19.70 33.43 -2.02
N ALA A 12 20.44 32.82 -1.09
CA ALA A 12 21.14 31.55 -1.35
C ALA A 12 20.56 30.33 -0.63
N LEU A 13 20.26 30.45 0.67
CA LEU A 13 19.77 29.32 1.49
C LEU A 13 18.32 28.95 1.15
N ASP A 14 17.49 29.95 0.86
CA ASP A 14 16.09 29.76 0.45
C ASP A 14 15.99 29.12 -0.93
N SER A 15 16.90 29.46 -1.85
CA SER A 15 16.98 28.88 -3.20
C SER A 15 17.41 27.39 -3.18
N ILE A 16 18.33 27.02 -2.27
CA ILE A 16 18.75 25.61 -2.08
C ILE A 16 17.65 24.80 -1.40
N ALA A 17 17.02 25.34 -0.35
CA ALA A 17 15.90 24.69 0.33
C ALA A 17 14.70 24.49 -0.60
N LEU A 18 14.36 25.50 -1.40
CA LEU A 18 13.33 25.43 -2.42
C LEU A 18 13.70 24.43 -3.54
N GLY A 19 14.97 24.40 -3.97
CA GLY A 19 15.46 23.43 -4.95
C GLY A 19 15.45 21.98 -4.45
N LEU A 20 15.74 21.75 -3.17
CA LEU A 20 15.68 20.44 -2.52
C LEU A 20 14.23 19.99 -2.30
N ALA A 21 13.35 20.91 -1.89
CA ALA A 21 11.91 20.68 -1.78
C ALA A 21 11.26 20.43 -3.15
N LEU A 22 11.65 21.15 -4.21
CA LEU A 22 11.19 20.89 -5.57
C LEU A 22 11.71 19.56 -6.11
N LYS A 23 12.97 19.19 -5.86
CA LYS A 23 13.49 17.86 -6.23
C LYS A 23 12.79 16.74 -5.49
N ALA A 24 12.52 16.91 -4.19
CA ALA A 24 11.72 15.97 -3.42
C ALA A 24 10.28 15.88 -3.97
N ALA A 25 9.65 17.02 -4.26
CA ALA A 25 8.31 17.06 -4.86
C ALA A 25 8.28 16.43 -6.26
N LEU A 26 9.23 16.73 -7.15
CA LEU A 26 9.34 16.11 -8.48
C LEU A 26 9.64 14.61 -8.40
N CYS A 27 10.47 14.16 -7.45
CA CYS A 27 10.71 12.73 -7.20
C CYS A 27 9.46 12.03 -6.66
N ILE A 28 8.64 12.71 -5.85
CA ILE A 28 7.34 12.20 -5.37
C ILE A 28 6.36 12.02 -6.55
N PHE A 29 6.43 12.86 -7.59
CA PHE A 29 5.53 12.79 -8.74
C PHE A 29 6.00 11.88 -9.90
N ALA A 30 7.24 11.39 -9.90
CA ALA A 30 7.81 10.66 -11.04
C ALA A 30 8.43 9.28 -10.73
N TRP A 31 8.42 8.82 -9.47
CA TRP A 31 8.87 7.46 -9.17
C TRP A 31 7.81 6.44 -9.61
N VAL A 32 8.00 5.84 -10.79
CA VAL A 32 7.26 4.65 -11.21
C VAL A 32 7.81 3.44 -10.46
N GLY A 33 7.31 3.24 -9.24
CA GLY A 33 7.64 2.12 -8.37
C GLY A 33 6.54 1.07 -8.42
N ARG A 34 6.77 -0.09 -7.82
CA ARG A 34 5.77 -1.14 -7.73
C ARG A 34 4.59 -0.69 -6.86
N ILE A 35 3.41 -1.25 -7.11
CA ILE A 35 2.29 -1.14 -6.18
C ILE A 35 2.33 -2.36 -5.27
N LEU A 36 2.30 -2.15 -3.96
CA LEU A 36 2.25 -3.21 -2.94
C LEU A 36 0.83 -3.34 -2.40
N ALA A 37 0.26 -4.53 -2.46
CA ALA A 37 -0.98 -4.86 -1.78
C ALA A 37 -0.71 -5.64 -0.50
N ILE A 38 -1.43 -5.26 0.56
CA ILE A 38 -1.35 -5.85 1.89
C ILE A 38 -2.74 -6.30 2.31
N ASP A 39 -2.87 -7.59 2.61
CA ASP A 39 -4.04 -8.17 3.27
C ASP A 39 -3.67 -8.46 4.73
N TYR A 40 -3.94 -7.49 5.61
CA TYR A 40 -3.49 -7.55 6.99
C TYR A 40 -4.46 -8.38 7.84
N GLY A 41 -4.03 -9.56 8.26
CA GLY A 41 -4.75 -10.42 9.20
C GLY A 41 -4.09 -10.50 10.57
N LEU A 42 -4.82 -10.93 11.60
CA LEU A 42 -4.29 -11.03 12.97
C LEU A 42 -3.16 -12.04 13.13
N LYS A 43 -3.21 -13.17 12.40
CA LYS A 43 -2.20 -14.25 12.49
C LYS A 43 -1.16 -14.18 11.37
N ARG A 44 -1.62 -13.88 10.17
CA ARG A 44 -0.81 -13.86 8.95
C ARG A 44 -1.22 -12.68 8.09
N THR A 45 -0.25 -12.09 7.42
CA THR A 45 -0.44 -10.99 6.48
C THR A 45 -0.09 -11.49 5.08
N GLY A 46 -1.05 -11.35 4.16
CA GLY A 46 -0.84 -11.60 2.73
C GLY A 46 -0.17 -10.40 2.08
N LEU A 47 0.76 -10.66 1.16
CA LEU A 47 1.48 -9.62 0.41
C LEU A 47 1.46 -9.96 -1.08
N ALA A 48 1.33 -8.95 -1.93
CA ALA A 48 1.52 -9.05 -3.37
C ALA A 48 2.03 -7.72 -3.89
N TRP A 49 2.81 -7.73 -4.96
CA TRP A 49 3.29 -6.51 -5.60
C TRP A 49 3.21 -6.60 -7.11
N THR A 50 3.37 -5.48 -7.80
CA THR A 50 3.39 -5.49 -9.27
C THR A 50 4.78 -5.77 -9.83
N ASP A 51 4.87 -6.05 -11.12
CA ASP A 51 6.09 -5.73 -11.87
C ASP A 51 6.35 -4.21 -11.86
N VAL A 52 7.57 -3.80 -12.23
CA VAL A 52 7.97 -2.38 -12.26
C VAL A 52 7.05 -1.55 -13.17
N GLY A 53 6.55 -2.13 -14.27
CA GLY A 53 5.62 -1.47 -15.18
C GLY A 53 4.16 -1.42 -14.69
N GLN A 54 3.87 -1.92 -13.48
CA GLN A 54 2.52 -1.98 -12.90
C GLN A 54 1.47 -2.69 -13.79
N ARG A 55 1.87 -3.74 -14.51
CA ARG A 55 1.02 -4.48 -15.46
C ARG A 55 0.45 -5.76 -14.88
N VAL A 56 1.23 -6.45 -14.04
CA VAL A 56 0.90 -7.79 -13.54
C VAL A 56 1.03 -7.80 -12.03
N ALA A 57 0.03 -8.35 -11.34
CA ALA A 57 0.10 -8.65 -9.92
C ALA A 57 0.86 -9.95 -9.69
N LEU A 58 1.84 -9.93 -8.79
CA LEU A 58 2.68 -11.06 -8.43
C LEU A 58 2.50 -11.36 -6.93
N PRO A 59 2.03 -12.56 -6.56
CA PRO A 59 1.85 -12.91 -5.16
C PRO A 59 3.21 -13.04 -4.47
N LEU A 60 3.32 -12.53 -3.26
CA LEU A 60 4.45 -12.78 -2.37
C LEU A 60 4.05 -13.85 -1.35
N ALA A 61 5.03 -14.45 -0.69
CA ALA A 61 4.74 -15.35 0.41
C ALA A 61 4.11 -14.53 1.56
N GLY A 62 2.91 -14.93 1.99
CA GLY A 62 2.34 -14.36 3.21
C GLY A 62 3.26 -14.68 4.41
N VAL A 63 3.31 -13.78 5.38
CA VAL A 63 4.18 -13.88 6.55
C VAL A 63 3.37 -13.89 7.85
N PRO A 64 3.91 -14.43 8.95
CA PRO A 64 3.36 -14.18 10.28
C PRO A 64 3.21 -12.68 10.51
N THR A 65 2.07 -12.22 11.04
CA THR A 65 1.78 -10.78 11.16
C THR A 65 2.78 -10.05 12.04
N GLN A 66 3.35 -10.72 13.03
CA GLN A 66 4.42 -10.18 13.87
C GLN A 66 5.71 -9.86 13.09
N GLU A 67 5.95 -10.52 11.96
CA GLU A 67 7.14 -10.35 11.10
C GLU A 67 6.89 -9.40 9.93
N VAL A 68 5.67 -8.87 9.77
CA VAL A 68 5.29 -8.06 8.60
C VAL A 68 6.20 -6.84 8.44
N TRP A 69 6.60 -6.19 9.53
CA TRP A 69 7.39 -4.98 9.48
C TRP A 69 8.78 -5.19 8.88
N ALA A 70 9.43 -6.31 9.22
CA ALA A 70 10.72 -6.68 8.63
C ALA A 70 10.60 -6.91 7.12
N GLN A 71 9.49 -7.50 6.67
CA GLN A 71 9.25 -7.67 5.24
C GLN A 71 8.94 -6.34 4.54
N LEU A 72 8.17 -5.46 5.18
CA LEU A 72 7.88 -4.15 4.62
C LEU A 72 9.13 -3.29 4.48
N GLU A 73 10.04 -3.35 5.45
CA GLU A 73 11.33 -2.64 5.37
C GLU A 73 12.15 -3.04 4.15
N ALA A 74 12.14 -4.33 3.78
CA ALA A 74 12.80 -4.82 2.58
C ALA A 74 12.10 -4.42 1.27
N LEU A 75 10.76 -4.32 1.27
CA LEU A 75 9.97 -4.10 0.06
C LEU A 75 9.76 -2.61 -0.26
N VAL A 76 9.54 -1.78 0.75
CA VAL A 76 9.16 -0.36 0.63
C VAL A 76 10.08 0.46 -0.30
N PRO A 77 11.41 0.25 -0.36
CA PRO A 77 12.28 1.01 -1.26
C PRO A 77 11.90 0.93 -2.75
N GLU A 78 11.20 -0.12 -3.19
CA GLU A 78 10.75 -0.28 -4.58
C GLU A 78 9.29 0.14 -4.79
N VAL A 79 8.58 0.58 -3.75
CA VAL A 79 7.13 0.78 -3.76
C VAL A 79 6.78 2.25 -3.94
N SER A 80 5.82 2.53 -4.83
CA SER A 80 5.28 3.88 -5.06
C SER A 80 3.87 4.08 -4.51
N LEU A 81 3.14 2.98 -4.26
CA LEU A 81 1.78 3.00 -3.72
C LEU A 81 1.51 1.73 -2.93
N VAL A 82 0.83 1.89 -1.79
CA VAL A 82 0.35 0.76 -0.99
C VAL A 82 -1.17 0.67 -1.07
N LEU A 83 -1.68 -0.52 -1.31
CA LEU A 83 -3.09 -0.88 -1.19
C LEU A 83 -3.27 -1.74 0.06
N VAL A 84 -4.25 -1.40 0.90
CA VAL A 84 -4.55 -2.20 2.10
C VAL A 84 -5.99 -2.65 2.06
N GLY A 85 -6.20 -3.97 2.20
CA GLY A 85 -7.53 -4.55 2.36
C GLY A 85 -8.22 -3.97 3.59
N TYR A 86 -9.41 -3.43 3.40
CA TYR A 86 -10.17 -2.81 4.47
C TYR A 86 -11.48 -3.58 4.70
N PRO A 87 -11.62 -4.25 5.86
CA PRO A 87 -12.81 -5.04 6.17
C PRO A 87 -14.05 -4.17 6.19
N ARG A 88 -15.12 -4.60 5.49
CA ARG A 88 -16.42 -3.95 5.63
C ARG A 88 -17.00 -4.25 7.01
N SER A 89 -17.37 -3.21 7.74
CA SER A 89 -18.32 -3.41 8.82
C SER A 89 -19.71 -3.66 8.23
N LEU A 90 -20.29 -4.83 8.50
CA LEU A 90 -21.65 -5.19 8.09
C LEU A 90 -22.74 -4.29 8.73
N LYS A 91 -22.38 -3.45 9.71
CA LYS A 91 -23.31 -2.56 10.44
C LYS A 91 -22.73 -1.16 10.74
N GLY A 92 -21.58 -0.80 10.19
CA GLY A 92 -20.88 0.45 10.49
C GLY A 92 -20.07 0.45 11.80
N GLU A 93 -20.19 -0.59 12.64
CA GLU A 93 -19.42 -0.70 13.87
C GLU A 93 -18.01 -1.29 13.65
N PRO A 94 -16.96 -0.73 14.29
CA PRO A 94 -15.61 -1.29 14.24
C PRO A 94 -15.58 -2.73 14.76
N THR A 95 -15.05 -3.64 13.96
CA THR A 95 -14.72 -5.00 14.41
C THR A 95 -13.28 -5.04 14.95
N GLU A 96 -12.92 -6.11 15.67
CA GLU A 96 -11.52 -6.36 16.08
C GLU A 96 -10.55 -6.27 14.88
N MET A 97 -10.94 -6.81 13.72
CA MET A 97 -10.13 -6.74 12.51
C MET A 97 -10.03 -5.31 11.97
N THR A 98 -11.13 -4.56 11.94
CA THR A 98 -11.12 -3.15 11.51
C THR A 98 -10.20 -2.33 12.41
N ALA A 99 -10.27 -2.51 13.72
CA ALA A 99 -9.40 -1.83 14.67
C ALA A 99 -7.91 -2.20 14.47
N ALA A 100 -7.63 -3.47 14.20
CA ALA A 100 -6.27 -3.95 13.93
C ALA A 100 -5.69 -3.36 12.64
N VAL A 101 -6.47 -3.34 11.55
CA VAL A 101 -6.08 -2.70 10.28
C VAL A 101 -5.85 -1.21 10.46
N GLU A 102 -6.72 -0.51 11.19
CA GLU A 102 -6.53 0.92 11.51
C GLU A 102 -5.25 1.17 12.33
N ALA A 103 -4.96 0.32 13.32
CA ALA A 103 -3.71 0.41 14.09
C ALA A 103 -2.48 0.19 13.21
N PHE A 104 -2.52 -0.82 12.33
CA PHE A 104 -1.49 -1.07 11.33
C PHE A 104 -1.28 0.14 10.42
N LEU A 105 -2.35 0.73 9.89
CA LEU A 105 -2.30 1.89 8.99
C LEU A 105 -1.71 3.13 9.67
N ARG A 106 -2.07 3.40 10.93
CA ARG A 106 -1.48 4.50 11.72
C ARG A 106 0.02 4.32 11.86
N GLU A 107 0.45 3.13 12.24
CA GLU A 107 1.87 2.83 12.40
C GLU A 107 2.62 2.83 11.05
N PHE A 108 1.99 2.34 9.98
CA PHE A 108 2.55 2.34 8.64
C PHE A 108 2.82 3.78 8.18
N THR A 109 1.81 4.64 8.31
CA THR A 109 1.91 6.05 7.93
C THR A 109 2.96 6.78 8.76
N ARG A 110 3.12 6.42 10.05
CA ARG A 110 4.16 6.97 10.91
C ARG A 110 5.58 6.57 10.46
N ARG A 111 5.77 5.34 9.99
CA ARG A 111 7.06 4.84 9.49
C ARG A 111 7.39 5.32 8.08
N TYR A 112 6.38 5.43 7.22
CA TYR A 112 6.53 5.74 5.80
C TYR A 112 5.64 6.93 5.40
N PRO A 113 5.89 8.15 5.96
CA PRO A 113 4.99 9.30 5.80
C PRO A 113 4.88 9.81 4.35
N HIS A 114 5.82 9.45 3.49
CA HIS A 114 5.85 9.88 2.09
C HIS A 114 5.18 8.89 1.14
N LEU A 115 4.86 7.67 1.62
CA LEU A 115 4.32 6.61 0.77
C LEU A 115 2.79 6.65 0.79
N PRO A 116 2.12 6.91 -0.34
CA PRO A 116 0.67 6.96 -0.37
C PRO A 116 0.07 5.59 -0.07
N VAL A 117 -1.02 5.60 0.71
CA VAL A 117 -1.77 4.40 1.08
C VAL A 117 -3.23 4.56 0.65
N LYS A 118 -3.74 3.60 -0.12
CA LYS A 118 -5.15 3.50 -0.50
C LYS A 118 -5.80 2.32 0.21
N ARG A 119 -6.88 2.59 0.94
CA ARG A 119 -7.74 1.56 1.51
C ARG A 119 -8.63 1.01 0.41
N VAL A 120 -8.67 -0.30 0.25
CA VAL A 120 -9.50 -0.97 -0.75
C VAL A 120 -10.53 -1.81 -0.01
N GLU A 121 -11.80 -1.44 -0.15
CA GLU A 121 -12.88 -2.22 0.45
C GLU A 121 -12.90 -3.63 -0.12
N GLU A 122 -13.01 -4.62 0.76
CA GLU A 122 -13.25 -6.00 0.37
C GLU A 122 -14.67 -6.14 -0.22
N ARG A 123 -14.80 -5.93 -1.53
CA ARG A 123 -16.08 -6.05 -2.25
C ARG A 123 -16.30 -7.43 -2.86
N PHE A 124 -15.29 -8.27 -2.91
CA PHE A 124 -15.47 -9.64 -3.37
C PHE A 124 -16.10 -10.43 -2.24
N SER A 125 -17.42 -10.63 -2.36
CA SER A 125 -18.04 -11.77 -1.72
C SER A 125 -17.19 -13.00 -2.06
N SER A 126 -17.14 -13.95 -1.13
CA SER A 126 -16.55 -15.28 -1.33
C SER A 126 -16.89 -15.90 -2.70
N GLN A 127 -17.98 -15.49 -3.35
CA GLN A 127 -18.40 -15.90 -4.68
C GLN A 127 -17.54 -15.34 -5.83
N GLY A 128 -17.10 -14.07 -5.79
CA GLY A 128 -16.28 -13.47 -6.85
C GLY A 128 -14.85 -14.01 -6.88
N ALA A 129 -14.22 -14.13 -5.71
CA ALA A 129 -12.98 -14.85 -5.53
C ALA A 129 -13.12 -16.33 -5.91
N ALA A 130 -14.27 -16.96 -5.60
CA ALA A 130 -14.53 -18.35 -5.97
C ALA A 130 -14.70 -18.58 -7.49
N VAL A 131 -14.99 -17.56 -8.31
CA VAL A 131 -15.01 -17.72 -9.79
C VAL A 131 -13.59 -17.81 -10.31
N LEU A 132 -12.69 -16.93 -9.86
CA LEU A 132 -11.26 -16.97 -10.26
C LEU A 132 -10.56 -18.21 -9.70
N LEU A 133 -10.83 -18.57 -8.44
CA LEU A 133 -10.28 -19.75 -7.79
C LEU A 133 -10.92 -21.07 -8.25
N ARG A 134 -11.99 -21.04 -9.05
CA ARG A 134 -12.68 -22.27 -9.51
C ARG A 134 -11.86 -23.05 -10.53
N GLN A 135 -10.91 -22.41 -11.19
CA GLN A 135 -9.99 -23.04 -12.14
C GLN A 135 -8.87 -23.83 -11.45
N GLU A 136 -8.78 -23.75 -10.12
CA GLU A 136 -7.69 -24.32 -9.33
C GLU A 136 -8.12 -25.62 -8.63
N PRO A 137 -7.23 -26.62 -8.51
CA PRO A 137 -7.52 -27.88 -7.84
C PRO A 137 -8.13 -27.69 -6.44
N LEU A 138 -9.20 -28.43 -6.13
CA LEU A 138 -9.91 -28.36 -4.84
C LEU A 138 -9.00 -28.50 -3.62
N ARG A 139 -7.91 -29.26 -3.74
CA ARG A 139 -6.91 -29.45 -2.68
C ARG A 139 -6.12 -28.17 -2.38
N LEU A 140 -5.82 -27.34 -3.39
CA LEU A 140 -5.13 -26.06 -3.20
C LEU A 140 -6.08 -25.02 -2.60
N ARG A 141 -7.33 -25.00 -3.08
CA ARG A 141 -8.40 -24.15 -2.55
C ARG A 141 -8.69 -24.37 -1.06
N ARG A 142 -8.44 -25.56 -0.50
CA ARG A 142 -8.65 -25.84 0.94
C ARG A 142 -7.47 -25.41 1.84
N GLN A 143 -6.34 -25.02 1.25
CA GLN A 143 -5.17 -24.65 2.02
C GLN A 143 -5.25 -23.20 2.47
N LYS A 144 -5.19 -22.96 3.79
CA LYS A 144 -5.18 -21.60 4.33
C LYS A 144 -4.02 -20.77 3.77
N ALA A 145 -2.83 -21.38 3.60
CA ALA A 145 -1.68 -20.72 3.01
C ALA A 145 -1.90 -20.28 1.55
N TYR A 146 -2.76 -20.98 0.81
CA TYR A 146 -3.16 -20.60 -0.54
C TYR A 146 -4.08 -19.39 -0.49
N HIS A 147 -5.14 -19.43 0.34
CA HIS A 147 -6.03 -18.28 0.57
C HIS A 147 -5.29 -17.01 1.02
N ASP A 148 -4.37 -17.13 1.98
CA ASP A 148 -3.57 -16.00 2.50
C ASP A 148 -2.69 -15.36 1.39
N ARG A 149 -2.15 -16.16 0.45
CA ARG A 149 -1.41 -15.62 -0.71
C ARG A 149 -2.34 -15.02 -1.77
N THR A 150 -3.50 -15.63 -1.96
CA THR A 150 -4.44 -15.21 -3.00
C THR A 150 -5.11 -13.89 -2.67
N ALA A 151 -5.40 -13.59 -1.40
CA ALA A 151 -6.18 -12.41 -1.03
C ALA A 151 -5.50 -11.09 -1.42
N ALA A 152 -4.23 -10.88 -1.02
CA ALA A 152 -3.47 -9.69 -1.41
C ALA A 152 -3.25 -9.61 -2.94
N TRP A 153 -3.01 -10.75 -3.60
CA TRP A 153 -2.89 -10.79 -5.05
C TRP A 153 -4.21 -10.41 -5.75
N LEU A 154 -5.34 -10.92 -5.27
CA LEU A 154 -6.67 -10.65 -5.82
C LEU A 154 -7.04 -9.17 -5.64
N LEU A 155 -6.72 -8.60 -4.47
CA LEU A 155 -6.88 -7.18 -4.20
C LEU A 155 -6.10 -6.35 -5.23
N LEU A 156 -4.81 -6.66 -5.42
CA LEU A 156 -3.95 -5.96 -6.37
C LEU A 156 -4.42 -6.15 -7.82
N HIS A 157 -4.73 -7.37 -8.21
CA HIS A 157 -5.17 -7.71 -9.56
C HIS A 157 -6.47 -6.99 -9.91
N THR A 158 -7.42 -6.91 -8.97
CA THR A 158 -8.65 -6.14 -9.16
C THR A 158 -8.38 -4.67 -9.39
N TYR A 159 -7.48 -4.11 -8.57
CA TYR A 159 -7.08 -2.71 -8.67
C TYR A 159 -6.50 -2.41 -10.06
N LEU A 160 -5.59 -3.26 -10.55
CA LEU A 160 -5.00 -3.10 -11.88
C LEU A 160 -6.02 -3.20 -13.03
N LEU A 161 -7.11 -3.97 -12.85
CA LEU A 161 -8.19 -4.06 -13.84
C LEU A 161 -9.15 -2.86 -13.81
N GLY A 162 -8.94 -1.87 -12.94
CA GLY A 162 -9.84 -0.73 -12.75
C GLY A 162 -11.23 -1.14 -12.27
N ARG A 163 -11.31 -2.28 -11.58
CA ARG A 163 -12.58 -2.85 -11.08
C ARG A 163 -12.87 -2.45 -9.63
N GLU A 164 -12.01 -1.65 -8.99
CA GLU A 164 -12.41 -1.01 -7.75
C GLU A 164 -13.44 0.10 -8.01
N LYS A 165 -14.48 0.18 -7.19
CA LYS A 165 -15.26 1.42 -7.09
C LYS A 165 -14.57 2.29 -6.06
N LEU A 166 -13.96 3.37 -6.54
CA LEU A 166 -13.51 4.52 -5.73
C LEU A 166 -14.67 5.07 -4.89
#